data_AF-A0A8H5FRF9-F1
#
_entry.id   AF-A0A8H5FRF9-F1
#
_cell.length_a   1.000
_cell.length_b   1.000
_cell.length_c   1.000
_cell.angle_alpha   90.00
_cell.angle_beta   90.00
_cell.angle_gamma   90.00
#
_symmetry.space_group_name_H-M   'P 1'
#
loop_
_entity.id
_entity.type
_entity.pdbx_description
1 polymer ?
#
loop_
_entity_poly.entity_id
_entity_poly.type
_entity_poly.pdbx_seq_one_letter_code
_entity_poly.pdbx_strand_id
1 'polypeptide(L)'
;MSTQQAPRRLPKIKFRVLIIGRANAGKTSILQRVCDTTESPAIYRRKGSKKERIQLDPSMDRGEHEIDDEIVFSNHEGYVFHDSRSLEKSNWRLDYTYCIPMDNQRPELDMKHFKDICPDQNVPVIAVFTKYDQFKLDVEMDLEDRDVNGLETTPEIRFEENYLCHLGAGAKYVRLEKMHKPDGCCKKLIEETARALNDDVVTLMLVAVQKSNVELSVKLAVERYVTTFGE
;
A
#
# COMPACT_ATOMS: atom_id res chain seq x y z
N MET A 1 -37.73 35.74 -1.03
CA MET A 1 -37.29 34.73 -0.03
C MET A 1 -36.42 33.72 -0.76
N SER A 2 -35.10 33.79 -0.55
CA SER A 2 -34.11 32.90 -1.19
C SER A 2 -33.76 31.78 -0.21
N THR A 3 -34.28 30.59 -0.43
CA THR A 3 -33.90 29.37 0.29
C THR A 3 -32.49 28.95 -0.15
N GLN A 4 -31.48 29.34 0.61
CA GLN A 4 -30.16 28.72 0.52
C GLN A 4 -30.28 27.25 0.96
N GLN A 5 -30.28 26.32 0.00
CA GLN A 5 -30.08 24.91 0.29
C GLN A 5 -28.68 24.75 0.88
N ALA A 6 -28.62 24.23 2.11
CA ALA A 6 -27.37 23.81 2.73
C ALA A 6 -26.63 22.85 1.79
N PRO A 7 -25.30 22.97 1.63
CA PRO A 7 -24.54 22.10 0.75
C PRO A 7 -24.80 20.64 1.15
N ARG A 8 -25.18 19.80 0.18
CA ARG A 8 -25.37 18.36 0.39
C ARG A 8 -24.10 17.80 1.03
N ARG A 9 -24.19 17.38 2.29
CA ARG A 9 -23.08 16.67 2.95
C ARG A 9 -22.83 15.40 2.16
N LEU A 10 -21.70 15.32 1.46
CA LEU A 10 -21.26 14.06 0.88
C LEU A 10 -21.24 13.00 1.99
N PRO A 11 -21.72 11.77 1.73
CA PRO A 11 -21.60 10.69 2.69
C PRO A 11 -20.14 10.57 3.14
N LYS A 12 -19.88 10.30 4.43
CA LYS A 12 -18.53 10.02 4.93
C LYS A 12 -18.06 8.71 4.29
N ILE A 13 -17.46 8.80 3.11
CA ILE A 13 -16.84 7.70 2.40
C ILE A 13 -15.60 7.28 3.19
N LYS A 14 -15.46 5.96 3.39
CA LYS A 14 -14.29 5.36 4.01
C LYS A 14 -13.67 4.39 3.01
N PHE A 15 -12.43 4.67 2.61
CA PHE A 15 -11.61 3.79 1.82
C PHE A 15 -10.83 2.87 2.76
N ARG A 16 -11.07 1.57 2.68
CA ARG A 16 -10.41 0.58 3.55
C ARG A 16 -9.19 0.04 2.82
N VAL A 17 -8.11 -0.17 3.56
CA VAL A 17 -6.88 -0.74 3.01
C VAL A 17 -6.31 -1.71 4.03
N LEU A 18 -6.26 -3.00 3.70
CA LEU A 18 -5.45 -3.95 4.45
C LEU A 18 -4.02 -3.90 3.94
N ILE A 19 -3.05 -3.69 4.83
CA ILE A 19 -1.63 -3.85 4.55
C ILE A 19 -1.14 -5.14 5.20
N ILE A 20 -0.68 -6.09 4.39
CA ILE A 20 -0.14 -7.37 4.87
C ILE A 20 1.36 -7.37 4.68
N GLY A 21 2.11 -7.81 5.68
CA GLY A 21 3.54 -8.01 5.54
C GLY A 21 4.25 -8.24 6.86
N ARG A 22 5.49 -8.74 6.78
CA ARG A 22 6.28 -9.08 7.97
C ARG A 22 6.58 -7.87 8.85
N ALA A 23 6.98 -8.15 10.10
CA ALA A 23 7.52 -7.11 10.97
C ALA A 23 8.67 -6.37 10.26
N ASN A 24 8.75 -5.05 10.45
CA ASN A 24 9.75 -4.18 9.81
C ASN A 24 9.70 -4.10 8.28
N ALA A 25 8.65 -4.61 7.62
CA ALA A 25 8.47 -4.46 6.17
C ALA A 25 8.19 -3.02 5.70
N GLY A 26 8.11 -2.05 6.62
CA GLY A 26 7.84 -0.64 6.30
C GLY A 26 6.35 -0.30 6.21
N LYS A 27 5.45 -1.17 6.70
CA LYS A 27 3.99 -0.98 6.64
C LYS A 27 3.53 0.37 7.16
N THR A 28 3.83 0.68 8.42
CA THR A 28 3.49 1.98 9.05
C THR A 28 4.06 3.16 8.28
N SER A 29 5.29 3.05 7.76
CA SER A 29 5.91 4.09 6.95
C SER A 29 5.16 4.32 5.64
N ILE A 30 4.70 3.26 4.97
CA ILE A 30 3.83 3.39 3.79
C ILE A 30 2.54 4.12 4.16
N LEU A 31 1.86 3.72 5.24
CA LEU A 31 0.59 4.32 5.65
C LEU A 31 0.74 5.83 5.92
N GLN A 32 1.81 6.20 6.64
CA GLN A 32 2.19 7.59 6.89
C GLN A 32 2.39 8.38 5.59
N ARG A 33 3.11 7.82 4.61
CA ARG A 33 3.33 8.49 3.31
C ARG A 33 2.10 8.52 2.42
N VAL A 34 1.23 7.52 2.47
CA VAL A 34 -0.06 7.53 1.74
C VAL A 34 -0.96 8.65 2.27
N CYS A 35 -0.86 8.95 3.57
CA CYS A 35 -1.60 10.02 4.24
C CYS A 35 -0.81 11.33 4.37
N ASP A 36 0.31 11.47 3.66
CA ASP A 36 1.18 12.65 3.69
C ASP A 36 1.39 13.22 5.11
N THR A 37 1.76 12.34 6.04
CA THR A 37 1.86 12.68 7.45
C THR A 37 3.02 11.95 8.12
N THR A 38 3.65 12.60 9.09
CA THR A 38 4.62 12.00 10.00
C THR A 38 4.00 11.68 11.37
N GLU A 39 2.72 11.98 11.55
CA GLU A 39 2.01 11.71 12.80
C GLU A 39 1.88 10.20 13.03
N SER A 40 1.84 9.81 14.31
CA SER A 40 1.54 8.43 14.67
C SER A 40 0.03 8.19 14.52
N PRO A 41 -0.40 7.08 13.90
CA PRO A 41 -1.82 6.78 13.77
C PRO A 41 -2.45 6.49 15.13
N ALA A 42 -3.76 6.70 15.22
CA ALA A 42 -4.56 6.17 16.30
C ALA A 42 -5.08 4.77 15.92
N ILE A 43 -4.90 3.80 16.81
CA ILE A 43 -5.44 2.46 16.64
C ILE A 43 -6.69 2.29 17.48
N TYR A 44 -7.67 1.61 16.92
CA TYR A 44 -8.91 1.34 17.59
C TYR A 44 -9.34 -0.11 17.47
N ARG A 45 -9.59 -0.74 18.61
CA ARG A 45 -10.12 -2.10 18.70
C ARG A 45 -11.63 -2.08 18.82
N ARG A 46 -12.30 -3.00 18.11
CA ARG A 46 -13.72 -3.24 18.31
C ARG A 46 -13.93 -4.25 19.44
N LYS A 47 -14.69 -3.88 20.46
CA LYS A 47 -15.18 -4.78 21.52
C LYS A 47 -16.71 -4.74 21.54
N GLY A 48 -17.33 -5.73 20.89
CA GLY A 48 -18.78 -5.73 20.67
C GLY A 48 -19.24 -4.54 19.84
N SER A 49 -20.18 -3.74 20.37
CA SER A 49 -20.66 -2.51 19.73
C SER A 49 -19.79 -1.28 20.00
N LYS A 50 -18.81 -1.37 20.89
CA LYS A 50 -17.93 -0.25 21.28
C LYS A 50 -16.60 -0.31 20.52
N LYS A 51 -16.05 0.88 20.29
CA LYS A 51 -14.74 1.09 19.67
C LYS A 51 -13.84 1.80 20.68
N GLU A 52 -12.75 1.14 21.09
CA GLU A 52 -11.82 1.64 22.12
C GLU A 52 -10.50 2.04 21.46
N ARG A 53 -9.95 3.21 21.83
CA ARG A 53 -8.63 3.64 21.37
C ARG A 53 -7.56 2.88 22.15
N ILE A 54 -6.64 2.23 21.44
CA ILE A 54 -5.47 1.58 22.02
C ILE A 54 -4.39 2.65 22.20
N GLN A 55 -3.88 2.81 23.42
CA GLN A 55 -2.61 3.53 23.63
C GLN A 55 -1.49 2.56 23.32
N LEU A 56 -0.78 2.79 22.22
CA LEU A 56 0.41 2.02 21.88
C LEU A 56 1.63 2.69 22.48
N ASP A 57 2.50 1.90 23.10
CA ASP A 57 3.88 2.30 23.29
C ASP A 57 4.62 2.13 21.94
N PRO A 58 5.20 3.20 21.35
CA PRO A 58 5.90 3.13 20.06
C PRO A 58 7.07 2.14 20.02
N SER A 59 7.59 1.74 21.19
CA SER A 59 8.77 0.90 21.35
C SER A 59 8.47 -0.58 21.60
N MET A 60 7.30 -0.93 22.17
CA MET A 60 7.01 -2.30 22.60
C MET A 60 6.13 -3.11 21.63
N ASP A 61 5.20 -2.48 20.90
CA ASP A 61 4.11 -3.22 20.24
C ASP A 61 4.14 -3.17 18.70
N ARG A 62 5.30 -2.93 18.08
CA ARG A 62 5.42 -2.98 16.61
C ARG A 62 5.00 -4.36 16.09
N GLY A 63 3.77 -4.45 15.61
CA GLY A 63 3.16 -5.64 15.03
C GLY A 63 2.18 -6.41 15.92
N GLU A 64 1.90 -6.01 17.16
CA GLU A 64 0.81 -6.61 17.98
C GLU A 64 -0.58 -6.13 17.52
N HIS A 65 -0.75 -5.95 16.21
CA HIS A 65 -1.99 -5.47 15.61
C HIS A 65 -2.83 -6.65 15.17
N GLU A 66 -4.09 -6.66 15.60
CA GLU A 66 -5.08 -7.59 15.09
C GLU A 66 -5.61 -7.05 13.75
N ILE A 67 -5.92 -7.94 12.81
CA ILE A 67 -6.44 -7.56 11.48
C ILE A 67 -7.74 -6.74 11.57
N ASP A 68 -8.46 -6.86 12.68
CA ASP A 68 -9.71 -6.15 12.95
C ASP A 68 -9.51 -4.77 13.59
N ASP A 69 -8.27 -4.45 13.99
CA ASP A 69 -7.92 -3.16 14.57
C ASP A 69 -7.89 -2.07 13.47
N GLU A 70 -8.70 -1.02 13.65
CA GLU A 70 -8.74 0.11 12.71
C GLU A 70 -7.63 1.11 13.02
N ILE A 71 -6.71 1.27 12.08
CA ILE A 71 -5.64 2.27 12.09
C ILE A 71 -6.13 3.51 11.33
N VAL A 72 -6.13 4.67 12.00
CA VAL A 72 -6.68 5.91 11.46
C VAL A 72 -5.71 7.08 11.70
N PHE A 73 -5.53 7.93 10.68
CA PHE A 73 -4.80 9.18 10.80
C PHE A 73 -5.78 10.34 10.95
N SER A 74 -5.57 11.18 11.96
CA SER A 74 -6.33 12.39 12.28
C SER A 74 -6.61 13.27 11.05
N ASN A 75 -5.58 13.50 10.25
CA ASN A 75 -5.66 14.38 9.07
C ASN A 75 -6.31 13.70 7.85
N HIS A 76 -6.56 12.39 7.90
CA HIS A 76 -7.07 11.58 6.79
C HIS A 76 -8.24 10.67 7.23
N GLU A 77 -9.34 11.25 7.73
CA GLU A 77 -10.55 10.51 8.16
C GLU A 77 -11.20 9.63 7.07
N GLY A 78 -10.85 9.86 5.81
CA GLY A 78 -11.33 9.08 4.67
C GLY A 78 -10.69 7.70 4.54
N TYR A 79 -9.52 7.48 5.16
CA TYR A 79 -8.87 6.17 5.17
C TYR A 79 -9.14 5.42 6.47
N VAL A 80 -9.31 4.11 6.34
CA VAL A 80 -9.22 3.18 7.45
C VAL A 80 -8.26 2.06 7.04
N PHE A 81 -7.12 2.00 7.71
CA PHE A 81 -6.12 0.97 7.46
C PHE A 81 -6.30 -0.19 8.44
N HIS A 82 -5.91 -1.37 7.99
CA HIS A 82 -5.80 -2.57 8.80
C HIS A 82 -4.40 -3.15 8.57
N ASP A 83 -3.78 -3.72 9.59
CA ASP A 83 -2.42 -4.29 9.50
C ASP A 83 -2.46 -5.78 9.87
N SER A 84 -1.85 -6.65 9.04
CA SER A 84 -1.64 -8.06 9.36
C SER A 84 -0.20 -8.51 9.15
N ARG A 85 0.31 -9.34 10.09
CA ARG A 85 1.64 -9.96 10.03
C ARG A 85 1.75 -11.12 9.03
N SER A 86 0.69 -11.88 8.82
CA SER A 86 0.70 -13.10 8.01
C SER A 86 -0.64 -13.35 7.31
N LEU A 87 -0.61 -14.17 6.24
CA LEU A 87 -1.79 -14.50 5.45
C LEU A 87 -2.86 -15.31 6.20
N GLU A 88 -2.45 -16.05 7.24
CA GLU A 88 -3.26 -17.10 7.89
C GLU A 88 -4.54 -16.60 8.57
N LYS A 89 -4.80 -15.28 8.62
CA LYS A 89 -5.94 -14.68 9.34
C LYS A 89 -6.90 -13.84 8.49
N SER A 90 -6.78 -13.85 7.16
CA SER A 90 -7.54 -12.92 6.32
C SER A 90 -8.83 -13.54 5.75
N ASN A 91 -9.96 -13.37 6.46
CA ASN A 91 -11.30 -13.67 5.93
C ASN A 91 -12.14 -12.39 5.66
N TRP A 92 -11.47 -11.26 5.37
CA TRP A 92 -12.09 -9.94 5.41
C TRP A 92 -12.38 -9.35 4.04
N ARG A 93 -13.65 -9.34 3.64
CA ARG A 93 -14.13 -9.11 2.28
C ARG A 93 -13.98 -7.70 1.66
N LEU A 94 -13.04 -6.83 2.08
CA LEU A 94 -12.84 -5.50 1.48
C LEU A 94 -11.35 -5.05 1.52
N ASP A 95 -10.78 -4.88 0.31
CA ASP A 95 -9.59 -4.12 -0.13
C ASP A 95 -8.19 -4.45 0.45
N TYR A 96 -7.25 -4.91 -0.41
CA TYR A 96 -5.96 -5.51 -0.03
C TYR A 96 -4.70 -4.91 -0.70
N THR A 97 -3.64 -4.70 0.07
CA THR A 97 -2.27 -4.36 -0.39
C THR A 97 -1.28 -5.29 0.32
N TYR A 98 -0.34 -5.89 -0.42
CA TYR A 98 0.64 -6.83 0.11
C TYR A 98 2.06 -6.26 0.02
N CYS A 99 2.75 -6.18 1.15
CA CYS A 99 4.10 -5.61 1.24
C CYS A 99 5.17 -6.70 1.36
N ILE A 100 6.15 -6.62 0.46
CA ILE A 100 7.33 -7.49 0.42
C ILE A 100 8.56 -6.63 0.72
N PRO A 101 9.22 -6.80 1.87
CA PRO A 101 10.49 -6.13 2.12
C PRO A 101 11.60 -6.66 1.22
N MET A 102 12.35 -5.76 0.59
CA MET A 102 13.49 -6.13 -0.27
C MET A 102 14.82 -6.27 0.49
N ASP A 103 14.88 -5.94 1.78
CA ASP A 103 16.07 -6.14 2.62
C ASP A 103 16.15 -7.56 3.21
N ASN A 104 15.21 -8.44 2.85
CA ASN A 104 15.25 -9.84 3.23
C ASN A 104 16.05 -10.64 2.20
N GLN A 105 17.02 -11.41 2.69
CA GLN A 105 17.80 -12.35 1.87
C GLN A 105 16.98 -13.51 1.27
N ARG A 106 15.65 -13.59 1.49
CA ARG A 106 14.81 -14.73 1.07
C ARG A 106 13.39 -14.31 0.65
N PRO A 107 13.24 -13.62 -0.50
CA PRO A 107 11.93 -13.22 -1.01
C PRO A 107 11.01 -14.39 -1.35
N GLU A 108 11.55 -15.55 -1.74
CA GLU A 108 10.79 -16.74 -2.07
C GLU A 108 9.77 -17.15 -0.99
N LEU A 109 10.14 -17.01 0.29
CA LEU A 109 9.28 -17.33 1.43
C LEU A 109 8.06 -16.42 1.51
N ASP A 110 8.25 -15.13 1.25
CA ASP A 110 7.20 -14.13 1.29
C ASP A 110 6.33 -14.24 0.01
N MET A 111 6.94 -14.58 -1.12
CA MET A 111 6.26 -14.62 -2.43
C MET A 111 5.49 -15.90 -2.71
N LYS A 112 5.85 -17.02 -2.08
CA LYS A 112 5.16 -18.32 -2.24
C LYS A 112 3.65 -18.21 -1.99
N HIS A 113 3.28 -17.36 -1.04
CA HIS A 113 1.89 -17.18 -0.63
C HIS A 113 1.17 -16.05 -1.37
N PHE A 114 1.83 -15.34 -2.31
CA PHE A 114 1.21 -14.21 -2.99
C PHE A 114 -0.09 -14.59 -3.72
N LYS A 115 -0.08 -15.76 -4.37
CA LYS A 115 -1.25 -16.30 -5.08
C LYS A 115 -2.40 -16.68 -4.14
N ASP A 116 -2.11 -16.90 -2.87
CA ASP A 116 -3.10 -17.27 -1.85
C ASP A 116 -3.80 -16.03 -1.25
N ILE A 117 -3.29 -14.81 -1.51
CA ILE A 117 -3.81 -13.56 -0.91
C ILE A 117 -5.22 -13.23 -1.40
N CYS A 118 -5.58 -13.61 -2.62
CA CYS A 118 -6.92 -13.38 -3.16
C CYS A 118 -7.23 -14.39 -4.28
N PRO A 119 -7.60 -15.63 -3.93
CA PRO A 119 -7.83 -16.70 -4.92
C PRO A 119 -8.97 -16.35 -5.89
N ASP A 120 -9.96 -15.58 -5.43
CA ASP A 120 -11.13 -15.20 -6.24
C ASP A 120 -10.88 -13.97 -7.13
N GLN A 121 -9.73 -13.30 -7.03
CA GLN A 121 -9.32 -12.10 -7.79
C GLN A 121 -10.32 -10.91 -7.83
N ASN A 122 -11.36 -10.94 -7.00
CA ASN A 122 -12.40 -9.91 -6.97
C ASN A 122 -11.94 -8.58 -6.36
N VAL A 123 -10.77 -8.57 -5.72
CA VAL A 123 -10.18 -7.38 -5.09
C VAL A 123 -8.80 -7.14 -5.68
N PRO A 124 -8.45 -5.89 -6.05
CA PRO A 124 -7.12 -5.61 -6.54
C PRO A 124 -6.06 -5.91 -5.47
N VAL A 125 -5.06 -6.71 -5.83
CA VAL A 125 -3.87 -6.96 -5.01
C VAL A 125 -2.67 -6.33 -5.69
N ILE A 126 -1.93 -5.53 -4.93
CA ILE A 126 -0.69 -4.88 -5.40
C ILE A 126 0.46 -5.37 -4.52
N ALA A 127 1.50 -5.92 -5.16
CA ALA A 127 2.76 -6.23 -4.51
C ALA A 127 3.59 -4.95 -4.31
N VAL A 128 3.92 -4.63 -3.06
CA VAL A 128 4.69 -3.43 -2.70
C VAL A 128 6.07 -3.86 -2.25
N PHE A 129 7.06 -3.65 -3.11
CA PHE A 129 8.46 -3.94 -2.81
C PHE A 129 9.09 -2.74 -2.11
N THR A 130 9.32 -2.84 -0.79
CA THR A 130 9.90 -1.75 0.01
C THR A 130 11.41 -1.87 0.12
N LYS A 131 12.10 -0.76 0.42
CA LYS A 131 13.57 -0.71 0.56
C LYS A 131 14.30 -1.11 -0.74
N TYR A 132 13.72 -0.77 -1.89
CA TYR A 132 14.32 -1.09 -3.18
C TYR A 132 15.67 -0.37 -3.40
N ASP A 133 15.90 0.75 -2.71
CA ASP A 133 17.21 1.42 -2.64
C ASP A 133 18.27 0.53 -1.98
N GLN A 134 17.93 -0.17 -0.88
CA GLN A 134 18.86 -1.11 -0.24
C GLN A 134 19.14 -2.30 -1.16
N PHE A 135 18.11 -2.85 -1.80
CA PHE A 135 18.30 -3.94 -2.76
C PHE A 135 19.26 -3.58 -3.89
N LYS A 136 19.16 -2.38 -4.47
CA LYS A 136 20.11 -1.93 -5.51
C LYS A 136 21.55 -1.91 -4.99
N LEU A 137 21.76 -1.40 -3.77
CA LEU A 137 23.08 -1.37 -3.13
C LEU A 137 23.61 -2.79 -2.88
N ASP A 138 22.76 -3.69 -2.38
CA ASP A 138 23.16 -5.08 -2.12
C ASP A 138 23.55 -5.81 -3.42
N VAL A 139 22.84 -5.55 -4.52
CA VAL A 139 23.21 -6.11 -5.84
C VAL A 139 24.53 -5.52 -6.34
N GLU A 140 24.73 -4.21 -6.19
CA GLU A 140 25.98 -3.54 -6.59
C GLU A 140 27.18 -4.09 -5.80
N MET A 141 27.04 -4.24 -4.47
CA MET A 141 28.06 -4.86 -3.61
C MET A 141 28.36 -6.31 -4.01
N ASP A 142 27.33 -7.12 -4.29
CA ASP A 142 27.49 -8.51 -4.73
C ASP A 142 28.24 -8.64 -6.07
N LEU A 143 28.16 -7.62 -6.94
CA LEU A 143 28.89 -7.57 -8.21
C LEU A 143 30.36 -7.20 -8.02
N GLU A 144 30.66 -6.30 -7.08
CA GLU A 144 32.02 -5.88 -6.76
C GLU A 144 32.85 -7.01 -6.12
N ASP A 145 32.21 -7.87 -5.31
CA ASP A 145 32.87 -9.02 -4.65
C ASP A 145 33.09 -10.23 -5.59
N ARG A 146 32.42 -10.28 -6.74
CA ARG A 146 32.49 -11.39 -7.70
C ARG A 146 33.39 -11.04 -8.88
N ASP A 147 34.63 -11.53 -8.85
CA ASP A 147 35.55 -11.47 -9.99
C ASP A 147 35.11 -12.48 -11.07
N VAL A 148 34.07 -12.16 -11.86
CA VAL A 148 33.60 -13.06 -12.92
C VAL A 148 33.16 -12.34 -14.19
N ASN A 149 33.86 -12.68 -15.27
CA ASN A 149 33.38 -12.59 -16.65
C ASN A 149 32.16 -13.53 -16.83
N GLY A 150 30.95 -12.99 -16.99
CA GLY A 150 29.82 -13.76 -17.53
C GLY A 150 28.46 -13.37 -16.96
N LEU A 151 27.78 -12.48 -17.67
CA LEU A 151 26.43 -11.93 -17.44
C LEU A 151 26.39 -10.75 -16.45
N GLU A 152 26.37 -9.55 -17.03
CA GLU A 152 26.13 -8.28 -16.34
C GLU A 152 24.75 -8.34 -15.68
N THR A 153 24.70 -8.76 -14.41
CA THR A 153 23.45 -8.89 -13.67
C THR A 153 23.11 -7.52 -13.11
N THR A 154 22.14 -6.82 -13.71
CA THR A 154 21.65 -5.56 -13.15
C THR A 154 20.67 -5.81 -12.00
N PRO A 155 20.41 -4.82 -11.11
CA PRO A 155 19.34 -4.90 -10.13
C PRO A 155 17.99 -5.28 -10.76
N GLU A 156 17.71 -4.81 -11.99
CA GLU A 156 16.49 -5.12 -12.72
C GLU A 156 16.41 -6.60 -13.10
N ILE A 157 17.47 -7.18 -13.68
CA ILE A 157 17.51 -8.60 -14.02
C ILE A 157 17.30 -9.44 -12.77
N ARG A 158 18.03 -9.12 -11.68
CA ARG A 158 17.92 -9.86 -10.42
C ARG A 158 16.55 -9.71 -9.75
N PHE A 159 15.90 -8.56 -9.95
CA PHE A 159 14.54 -8.32 -9.47
C PHE A 159 13.52 -9.16 -10.26
N GLU A 160 13.65 -9.23 -11.58
CA GLU A 160 12.76 -10.01 -12.43
C GLU A 160 12.86 -11.51 -12.11
N GLU A 161 14.09 -12.03 -12.02
CA GLU A 161 14.38 -13.44 -11.83
C GLU A 161 13.99 -13.98 -10.45
N ASN A 162 14.17 -13.18 -9.39
CA ASN A 162 13.93 -13.64 -8.01
C ASN A 162 12.61 -13.18 -7.42
N TYR A 163 11.97 -12.16 -8.03
CA TYR A 163 10.73 -11.59 -7.51
C TYR A 163 9.60 -11.70 -8.52
N LEU A 164 9.69 -11.03 -9.66
CA LEU A 164 8.55 -10.96 -10.58
C LEU A 164 8.09 -12.33 -11.09
N CYS A 165 9.02 -13.28 -11.25
CA CYS A 165 8.71 -14.65 -11.64
C CYS A 165 7.68 -15.35 -10.71
N HIS A 166 7.56 -14.92 -9.46
CA HIS A 166 6.65 -15.52 -8.47
C HIS A 166 5.27 -14.86 -8.41
N LEU A 167 5.13 -13.61 -8.85
CA LEU A 167 3.85 -12.87 -8.76
C LEU A 167 2.78 -13.40 -9.74
N GLY A 168 3.21 -14.00 -10.86
CA GLY A 168 2.32 -14.45 -11.93
C GLY A 168 2.04 -13.37 -12.97
N ALA A 169 1.60 -13.79 -14.15
CA ALA A 169 1.34 -12.89 -15.28
C ALA A 169 0.22 -11.89 -14.95
N GLY A 170 0.47 -10.60 -15.22
CA GLY A 170 -0.51 -9.52 -15.01
C GLY A 170 -0.59 -8.98 -13.58
N ALA A 171 0.19 -9.51 -12.64
CA ALA A 171 0.24 -9.00 -11.27
C ALA A 171 0.70 -7.53 -11.24
N LYS A 172 0.01 -6.71 -10.45
CA LYS A 172 0.36 -5.31 -10.24
C LYS A 172 1.39 -5.20 -9.12
N TYR A 173 2.40 -4.35 -9.32
CA TYR A 173 3.43 -4.14 -8.32
C TYR A 173 4.00 -2.73 -8.37
N VAL A 174 4.58 -2.31 -7.24
CA VAL A 174 5.34 -1.06 -7.12
C VAL A 174 6.64 -1.29 -6.36
N ARG A 175 7.65 -0.51 -6.71
CA ARG A 175 8.94 -0.45 -6.01
C ARG A 175 9.04 0.88 -5.30
N LEU A 176 9.22 0.85 -3.98
CA LEU A 176 9.34 2.03 -3.13
C LEU A 176 10.79 2.19 -2.66
N GLU A 177 11.32 3.39 -2.89
CA GLU A 177 12.68 3.78 -2.51
C GLU A 177 12.65 4.93 -1.51
N LYS A 178 13.69 5.03 -0.67
CA LYS A 178 13.95 6.22 0.17
C LYS A 178 12.78 6.60 1.08
N MET A 179 11.96 5.63 1.50
CA MET A 179 10.80 5.83 2.37
C MET A 179 11.15 6.34 3.78
N HIS A 180 12.43 6.33 4.14
CA HIS A 180 12.96 6.92 5.37
C HIS A 180 13.25 8.43 5.24
N LYS A 181 13.39 8.95 4.03
CA LYS A 181 13.69 10.37 3.77
C LYS A 181 12.41 11.19 3.67
N PRO A 182 12.37 12.46 4.12
CA PRO A 182 11.15 13.26 4.12
C PRO A 182 10.51 13.44 2.72
N ASP A 183 11.27 13.32 1.64
CA ASP A 183 10.83 13.39 0.23
C ASP A 183 10.32 12.06 -0.36
N GLY A 184 10.44 10.94 0.36
CA GLY A 184 9.88 9.65 -0.08
C GLY A 184 8.37 9.72 -0.35
N CYS A 185 7.95 9.35 -1.56
CA CYS A 185 6.57 9.56 -2.02
C CYS A 185 5.88 8.25 -2.42
N CYS A 186 4.64 8.06 -1.96
CA CYS A 186 3.76 6.96 -2.37
C CYS A 186 2.99 7.22 -3.67
N LYS A 187 3.35 8.23 -4.49
CA LYS A 187 2.61 8.57 -5.73
C LYS A 187 2.42 7.37 -6.65
N LYS A 188 3.48 6.57 -6.87
CA LYS A 188 3.40 5.34 -7.67
C LYS A 188 2.44 4.30 -7.08
N LEU A 189 2.44 4.14 -5.76
CA LEU A 189 1.52 3.23 -5.08
C LEU A 189 0.07 3.70 -5.25
N ILE A 190 -0.22 4.98 -5.01
CA ILE A 190 -1.57 5.53 -5.15
C ILE A 190 -2.05 5.45 -6.61
N GLU A 191 -1.17 5.71 -7.58
CA GLU A 191 -1.47 5.55 -9.00
C GLU A 191 -1.78 4.10 -9.37
N GLU A 192 -0.96 3.14 -8.94
CA GLU A 192 -1.23 1.72 -9.21
C GLU A 192 -2.49 1.23 -8.50
N THR A 193 -2.78 1.72 -7.27
CA THR A 193 -4.06 1.48 -6.60
C THR A 193 -5.21 2.02 -7.43
N ALA A 194 -5.15 3.27 -7.91
CA ALA A 194 -6.20 3.86 -8.73
C ALA A 194 -6.45 3.10 -10.05
N ARG A 195 -5.38 2.57 -10.66
CA ARG A 195 -5.44 1.75 -11.89
C ARG A 195 -5.98 0.35 -11.64
N ALA A 196 -5.67 -0.24 -10.48
CA ALA A 196 -6.13 -1.59 -10.13
C ALA A 196 -7.62 -1.62 -9.72
N LEU A 197 -8.21 -0.47 -9.37
CA LEU A 197 -9.64 -0.39 -9.05
C LEU A 197 -10.46 -0.41 -10.35
N ASN A 198 -11.33 -1.42 -10.44
CA ASN A 198 -12.13 -1.76 -11.62
C ASN A 198 -13.39 -0.89 -11.81
N ASP A 199 -13.77 -0.07 -10.82
CA ASP A 199 -14.98 0.76 -10.84
C ASP A 199 -14.62 2.25 -10.67
N ASP A 200 -15.10 3.10 -11.58
CA ASP A 200 -14.88 4.55 -11.57
C ASP A 200 -15.34 5.19 -10.25
N VAL A 201 -16.37 4.65 -9.62
CA VAL A 201 -16.84 5.08 -8.29
C VAL A 201 -15.77 4.81 -7.23
N VAL A 202 -15.12 3.65 -7.26
CA VAL A 202 -14.09 3.28 -6.26
C VAL A 202 -12.81 4.09 -6.49
N THR A 203 -12.44 4.35 -7.74
CA THR A 203 -11.36 5.28 -8.07
C THR A 203 -11.68 6.70 -7.63
N LEU A 204 -12.91 7.19 -7.83
CA LEU A 204 -13.38 8.49 -7.33
C LEU A 204 -13.38 8.55 -5.79
N MET A 205 -13.72 7.45 -5.11
CA MET A 205 -13.62 7.35 -3.66
C MET A 205 -12.16 7.48 -3.19
N LEU A 206 -11.21 6.79 -3.84
CA LEU A 206 -9.78 6.93 -3.55
C LEU A 206 -9.30 8.38 -3.76
N VAL A 207 -9.68 9.00 -4.87
CA VAL A 207 -9.35 10.40 -5.18
C VAL A 207 -9.95 11.36 -4.14
N ALA A 208 -11.19 11.12 -3.70
CA ALA A 208 -11.86 11.96 -2.71
C ALA A 208 -11.21 11.91 -1.30
N VAL A 209 -10.51 10.82 -0.98
CA VAL A 209 -9.81 10.68 0.32
C VAL A 209 -8.36 11.18 0.27
N GLN A 210 -7.79 11.42 -0.92
CA GLN A 210 -6.45 11.97 -1.16
C GLN A 210 -6.41 13.51 -1.04
N LYS A 211 -6.75 14.04 0.15
CA LYS A 211 -6.95 15.48 0.36
C LYS A 211 -5.72 16.36 0.12
N SER A 212 -4.52 15.83 0.34
CA SER A 212 -3.25 16.57 0.13
C SER A 212 -2.68 16.42 -1.29
N ASN A 213 -3.19 15.47 -2.09
CA ASN A 213 -2.60 15.11 -3.38
C ASN A 213 -3.42 15.64 -4.56
N VAL A 214 -3.71 16.93 -4.57
CA VAL A 214 -4.60 17.58 -5.55
C VAL A 214 -4.10 17.38 -6.99
N GLU A 215 -2.80 17.46 -7.24
CA GLU A 215 -2.20 17.21 -8.57
C GLU A 215 -2.54 15.80 -9.06
N LEU A 216 -2.37 14.79 -8.20
CA LEU A 216 -2.67 13.40 -8.54
C LEU A 216 -4.17 13.19 -8.73
N SER A 217 -5.00 13.81 -7.88
CA SER A 217 -6.46 13.79 -7.99
C SER A 217 -6.94 14.35 -9.33
N VAL A 218 -6.34 15.45 -9.80
CA VAL A 218 -6.64 16.03 -11.12
C VAL A 218 -6.16 15.10 -12.23
N LYS A 219 -4.92 14.61 -12.16
CA LYS A 219 -4.36 13.69 -13.18
C LYS A 219 -5.23 12.45 -13.37
N LEU A 220 -5.58 11.76 -12.28
CA LEU A 220 -6.41 10.55 -12.33
C LEU A 220 -7.81 10.82 -12.86
N ALA A 221 -8.42 11.95 -12.50
CA ALA A 221 -9.73 12.35 -13.00
C ALA A 221 -9.71 12.66 -14.51
N VAL A 222 -8.68 13.34 -14.99
CA VAL A 222 -8.50 13.67 -16.42
C VAL A 222 -8.22 12.43 -17.24
N GLU A 223 -7.27 11.59 -16.81
CA GLU A 223 -6.96 10.32 -17.50
C GLU A 223 -8.22 9.48 -17.67
N ARG A 224 -9.04 9.33 -16.62
CA ARG A 224 -10.30 8.58 -16.67
C ARG A 224 -11.34 9.21 -17.59
N TYR A 225 -11.52 10.53 -17.55
CA TYR A 225 -12.47 11.21 -18.43
C TYR A 225 -12.14 10.98 -19.92
N VAL A 226 -10.85 11.04 -20.27
CA VAL A 226 -10.38 10.76 -21.63
C VAL A 226 -10.64 9.31 -22.03
N THR A 227 -10.39 8.34 -21.15
CA THR A 227 -10.65 6.92 -21.45
C THR A 227 -12.13 6.60 -21.60
N THR A 228 -13.01 7.26 -20.84
CA THR A 228 -14.46 6.96 -20.83
C THR A 228 -15.25 7.72 -21.90
N PHE A 229 -14.79 8.90 -22.34
CA PHE A 229 -15.56 9.79 -23.22
C PHE A 229 -14.77 10.34 -24.42
N GLY A 230 -13.53 9.87 -24.64
CA GLY A 230 -12.63 10.36 -25.68
C GLY A 230 -12.66 9.60 -27.02
N GLU A 231 -13.56 8.61 -27.16
CA GLU A 231 -13.82 7.91 -28.44
C GLU A 231 -15.12 8.38 -29.10
#